data_AF-O31460-F1
#
_entry.id   AF-O31460-F1
#
_cell.length_a   1.000
_cell.length_b   1.000
_cell.length_c   1.000
_cell.angle_alpha   90.00
_cell.angle_beta   90.00
_cell.angle_gamma   90.00
#
_symmetry.space_group_name_H-M   'P 1'
#
loop_
_entity.id
_entity.type
_entity.pdbx_description
1 polymer ?
#
loop_
_entity_poly.entity_id
_entity_poly.type
_entity_poly.pdbx_seq_one_letter_code
_entity_poly.pdbx_strand_id
1 'polypeptide(L)'
;MFLFTNGKVLWGAVIAAFILSIVFYPFLPTQMPIHYDVANSPDLTVNKLAGTVMLPVLMVVFAWARKINWQFVFAVYILLICHIVVLCLAL
;
A
#
# COMPACT_ATOMS: atom_id res chain seq x y z
N MET A 1 -5.98 5.01 20.23
CA MET A 1 -4.55 5.32 20.01
C MET A 1 -3.63 4.16 20.36
N PHE A 2 -3.73 3.57 21.57
CA PHE A 2 -2.81 2.52 22.06
C PHE A 2 -2.63 1.31 21.12
N LEU A 3 -3.71 0.80 20.51
CA LEU A 3 -3.62 -0.31 19.56
C LEU A 3 -2.84 0.05 18.30
N PHE A 4 -3.09 1.22 17.71
CA PHE A 4 -2.45 1.65 16.46
C PHE A 4 -0.96 1.99 16.65
N THR A 5 -0.56 2.42 17.85
CA THR A 5 0.84 2.69 18.18
C THR A 5 1.60 1.45 18.64
N ASN A 6 0.93 0.31 18.83
CA ASN A 6 1.59 -0.93 19.21
C ASN A 6 2.44 -1.44 18.04
N GLY A 7 3.74 -1.66 18.31
CA GLY A 7 4.69 -2.11 17.29
C GLY A 7 4.31 -3.44 16.63
N LYS A 8 3.63 -4.35 17.33
CA LYS A 8 3.15 -5.62 16.76
C LYS A 8 2.01 -5.40 15.77
N VAL A 9 1.07 -4.53 16.10
CA VAL A 9 -0.08 -4.19 15.23
C VAL A 9 0.42 -3.49 13.97
N LEU A 10 1.36 -2.54 14.12
CA LEU A 10 1.96 -1.84 12.99
C LEU A 10 2.67 -2.80 12.02
N TRP A 11 3.51 -3.71 12.54
CA TRP A 11 4.15 -4.71 11.70
C TRP A 11 3.14 -5.71 11.09
N GLY A 12 2.07 -6.04 11.82
CA GLY A 12 0.95 -6.81 11.27
C GLY A 12 0.30 -6.13 10.06
N ALA A 13 0.13 -4.80 10.09
CA ALA A 13 -0.35 -4.02 8.96
C ALA A 13 0.60 -4.06 7.75
N VAL A 14 1.92 -3.97 7.99
CA VAL A 14 2.93 -4.11 6.92
C VAL A 14 2.87 -5.51 6.30
N ILE A 15 2.83 -6.56 7.12
CA ILE A 15 2.73 -7.95 6.64
C ILE A 15 1.43 -8.15 5.86
N ALA A 16 0.31 -7.60 6.33
CA ALA A 16 -0.98 -7.68 5.64
C ALA A 16 -0.91 -7.04 4.24
N ALA A 17 -0.22 -5.91 4.07
CA ALA A 17 -0.03 -5.29 2.75
C ALA A 17 0.71 -6.22 1.77
N PHE A 18 1.77 -6.91 2.23
CA PHE A 18 2.47 -7.90 1.41
C PHE A 18 1.60 -9.11 1.08
N ILE A 19 0.83 -9.61 2.04
CA ILE A 19 -0.09 -10.72 1.81
C ILE A 19 -1.13 -10.34 0.75
N LEU A 20 -1.75 -9.16 0.88
CA LEU A 20 -2.69 -8.64 -0.13
C LEU A 20 -2.04 -8.55 -1.50
N SER A 21 -0.83 -7.98 -1.58
CA SER A 21 -0.07 -7.92 -2.84
C SER A 21 0.11 -9.30 -3.46
N ILE A 22 0.54 -10.30 -2.70
CA ILE A 22 0.78 -11.67 -3.19
C ILE A 22 -0.53 -12.33 -3.64
N VAL A 23 -1.60 -12.21 -2.85
CA VAL A 23 -2.90 -12.83 -3.14
C VAL A 23 -3.53 -12.23 -4.40
N PHE A 24 -3.47 -10.91 -4.56
CA PHE A 24 -4.05 -10.23 -5.71
C PHE A 24 -3.14 -10.24 -6.93
N TYR A 25 -1.83 -10.44 -6.77
CA TYR A 25 -0.86 -10.39 -7.86
C TYR A 25 -1.30 -11.14 -9.12
N PRO A 26 -1.79 -12.39 -9.08
CA PRO A 26 -2.17 -13.11 -10.31
C PRO A 26 -3.29 -12.44 -11.11
N PHE A 27 -4.18 -11.71 -10.44
CA PHE A 27 -5.38 -11.12 -11.02
C PHE A 27 -5.17 -9.70 -11.56
N LEU A 28 -4.06 -9.06 -11.20
CA LEU A 28 -3.78 -7.68 -11.60
C LEU A 28 -3.28 -7.60 -13.07
N PRO A 29 -3.68 -6.58 -13.84
CA PRO A 29 -3.16 -6.36 -15.19
C PRO A 29 -1.68 -5.98 -15.17
N THR A 30 -0.99 -6.17 -16.30
CA THR A 30 0.44 -5.81 -16.45
C THR A 30 0.68 -4.31 -16.27
N GLN A 31 -0.28 -3.49 -16.71
CA GLN A 31 -0.38 -2.06 -16.45
C GLN A 31 -1.58 -1.82 -15.55
N MET A 32 -1.31 -1.43 -14.30
CA MET A 32 -2.35 -1.21 -13.31
C MET A 32 -2.82 0.24 -13.39
N PRO A 33 -4.12 0.49 -13.63
CA PRO A 33 -4.68 1.83 -13.55
C PRO A 33 -4.60 2.34 -12.11
N ILE A 34 -4.14 3.57 -11.94
CA ILE A 34 -4.09 4.27 -10.65
C ILE A 34 -4.90 5.56 -10.65
N HIS A 35 -5.36 5.98 -11.82
CA HIS A 35 -6.26 7.10 -12.01
C HIS A 35 -7.13 6.81 -13.24
N TYR A 36 -8.34 7.36 -13.21
CA TYR A 36 -9.31 7.29 -14.27
C TYR A 36 -9.76 8.70 -14.61
N ASP A 37 -9.92 8.98 -15.90
CA ASP A 37 -10.43 10.25 -16.37
C ASP A 37 -11.96 10.36 -16.19
N VAL A 38 -12.52 11.50 -16.63
CA VAL A 38 -13.97 11.77 -16.58
C VAL A 38 -14.78 10.79 -17.44
N ALA A 39 -14.17 10.17 -18.45
CA ALA A 39 -14.78 9.16 -19.31
C ALA A 39 -14.63 7.73 -18.74
N ASN A 40 -14.15 7.58 -17.50
CA ASN A 40 -13.86 6.31 -16.84
C ASN A 40 -12.87 5.43 -17.62
N SER A 41 -11.95 6.06 -18.33
CA SER A 41 -10.82 5.40 -19.00
C SER A 41 -9.54 5.57 -18.18
N PRO A 42 -8.67 4.54 -18.09
CA PRO A 42 -7.36 4.67 -17.48
C PRO A 42 -6.50 5.72 -18.19
N ASP A 43 -6.15 6.80 -17.50
CA ASP A 43 -5.27 7.86 -18.00
C ASP A 43 -3.87 7.82 -17.34
N LEU A 44 -3.75 7.20 -16.17
CA LEU A 44 -2.49 6.93 -15.50
C LEU A 44 -2.38 5.47 -15.06
N THR A 45 -1.29 4.84 -15.48
CA THR A 45 -1.00 3.44 -15.14
C THR A 45 0.40 3.31 -14.53
N VAL A 46 0.59 2.24 -13.76
CA VAL A 46 1.90 1.83 -13.24
C VAL A 46 2.14 0.36 -13.58
N ASN A 47 3.41 0.00 -13.74
CA ASN A 47 3.77 -1.40 -13.90
C ASN A 47 3.30 -2.22 -12.69
N LYS A 48 2.74 -3.40 -12.97
CA LYS A 48 2.24 -4.35 -11.98
C LYS A 48 3.17 -4.58 -10.79
N LEU A 49 4.46 -4.80 -11.05
CA LEU A 49 5.44 -5.04 -9.98
C LEU A 49 5.66 -3.77 -9.15
N ALA A 50 5.74 -2.62 -9.79
CA ALA A 50 5.91 -1.35 -9.09
C ALA A 50 4.70 -1.04 -8.19
N GLY A 51 3.48 -1.12 -8.71
CA GLY A 51 2.30 -0.78 -7.91
C GLY A 51 1.97 -1.79 -6.79
N THR A 52 2.40 -3.05 -6.93
CA THR A 52 2.26 -4.04 -5.85
C THR A 52 3.35 -3.92 -4.78
N VAL A 53 4.60 -3.62 -5.15
CA VAL A 53 5.72 -3.67 -4.19
C VAL A 53 6.03 -2.30 -3.56
N MET A 54 5.85 -1.19 -4.28
CA MET A 54 6.35 0.12 -3.86
C MET A 54 5.76 0.57 -2.51
N LEU A 55 4.45 0.47 -2.34
CA LEU A 55 3.77 0.92 -1.13
C LEU A 55 4.11 0.04 0.10
N PRO A 56 4.05 -1.31 0.01
CA PRO A 56 4.53 -2.17 1.10
C PRO A 56 6.00 -1.92 1.48
N VAL A 57 6.89 -1.69 0.51
CA VAL A 57 8.31 -1.35 0.79
C VAL A 57 8.43 -0.02 1.53
N LEU A 58 7.70 1.01 1.11
CA LEU A 58 7.70 2.30 1.81
C LEU A 58 7.12 2.17 3.23
N MET A 59 6.13 1.30 3.43
CA MET A 59 5.62 0.96 4.76
C MET A 59 6.70 0.33 5.64
N VAL A 60 7.56 -0.56 5.12
CA VAL A 60 8.70 -1.12 5.86
C VAL A 60 9.65 -0.01 6.31
N VAL A 61 9.99 0.91 5.41
CA VAL A 61 10.89 2.04 5.70
C VAL A 61 10.32 2.91 6.82
N PHE A 62 9.05 3.31 6.73
CA PHE A 62 8.40 4.13 7.76
C PHE A 62 8.18 3.37 9.07
N ALA A 63 7.85 2.08 9.00
CA ALA A 63 7.77 1.24 10.18
C ALA A 63 9.11 1.17 10.92
N TRP A 64 10.25 1.14 10.22
CA TRP A 64 11.56 1.24 10.85
C TRP A 64 11.82 2.65 11.40
N ALA A 65 11.56 3.68 10.60
CA ALA A 65 11.83 5.08 10.92
C ALA A 65 11.01 5.61 12.12
N ARG A 66 9.94 4.93 12.53
CA ARG A 66 9.11 5.29 13.70
C ARG A 66 9.89 5.48 15.00
N LYS A 67 11.08 4.87 15.11
CA LYS A 67 11.97 5.04 16.27
C LYS A 67 12.52 6.47 16.39
N ILE A 68 12.60 7.18 15.27
CA ILE A 68 13.09 8.56 15.17
C ILE A 68 11.94 9.55 15.36
N ASN A 69 10.81 9.30 14.67
CA ASN A 69 9.60 10.12 14.80
C ASN A 69 8.36 9.23 14.82
N TRP A 70 7.58 9.33 15.90
CA TRP A 70 6.37 8.53 16.10
C TRP A 70 5.28 8.81 15.04
N GLN A 71 5.31 9.97 14.35
CA GLN A 71 4.36 10.31 13.28
C GLN A 71 4.44 9.35 12.08
N PHE A 72 5.58 8.66 11.88
CA PHE A 72 5.70 7.64 10.83
C PHE A 72 4.73 6.46 11.02
N VAL A 73 4.20 6.25 12.23
CA VAL A 73 3.11 5.29 12.47
C VAL A 73 1.89 5.63 11.62
N PHE A 74 1.49 6.91 11.57
CA PHE A 74 0.37 7.34 10.74
C PHE A 74 0.67 7.20 9.25
N ALA A 75 1.91 7.49 8.84
CA ALA A 75 2.32 7.33 7.44
C ALA A 75 2.15 5.88 6.97
N VAL A 76 2.50 4.88 7.79
CA VAL A 76 2.27 3.46 7.45
C VAL A 76 0.79 3.15 7.22
N TYR A 77 -0.11 3.65 8.07
CA TYR A 77 -1.55 3.41 7.90
C TYR A 77 -2.14 4.15 6.68
N ILE A 78 -1.69 5.37 6.41
CA ILE A 78 -2.08 6.11 5.20
C ILE A 78 -1.64 5.32 3.97
N LEU A 79 -0.40 4.82 3.95
CA LEU A 79 0.10 3.99 2.85
C LEU A 79 -0.65 2.68 2.70
N LEU A 80 -1.07 2.04 3.80
CA LEU A 80 -1.91 0.84 3.74
C LEU A 80 -3.24 1.14 3.03
N ILE A 81 -3.91 2.24 3.40
CA ILE A 81 -5.16 2.64 2.76
C ILE A 81 -4.94 2.93 1.28
N CYS A 82 -3.90 3.70 0.93
CA CYS A 82 -3.52 3.95 -0.45
C CYS A 82 -3.24 2.65 -1.22
N HIS A 83 -2.57 1.68 -0.58
CA HIS A 83 -2.26 0.39 -1.21
C HIS A 83 -3.52 -0.42 -1.51
N ILE A 84 -4.47 -0.47 -0.56
CA ILE A 84 -5.77 -1.10 -0.77
C ILE A 84 -6.52 -0.41 -1.91
N VAL A 85 -6.55 0.94 -1.94
CA VAL A 85 -7.21 1.70 -3.02
C VAL A 85 -6.58 1.39 -4.38
N VAL A 86 -5.25 1.38 -4.49
CA VAL A 86 -4.55 1.03 -5.74
C VAL A 86 -4.89 -0.38 -6.21
N LEU A 87 -4.93 -1.36 -5.29
CA LEU A 87 -5.33 -2.73 -5.64
C LEU A 87 -6.80 -2.78 -6.10
N CYS A 88 -7.70 -2.05 -5.43
CA CYS A 88 -9.11 -1.97 -5.81
C CYS A 88 -9.35 -1.29 -7.16
N LEU A 89 -8.57 -0.26 -7.51
CA LEU A 89 -8.67 0.39 -8.81
C LEU A 89 -8.17 -0.50 -9.95
N ALA A 90 -7.24 -1.41 -9.66
CA ALA A 90 -6.62 -2.28 -10.64
C ALA A 90 -7.33 -3.62 -10.86
N LEU A 91 -8.36 -3.92 -10.06
CA LEU A 91 -9.21 -5.12 -10.15
C LEU A 91 -10.50 -4.81 -10.93
#